data_AF-A0A6A5YLQ0-F1
#
_entry.id   AF-A0A6A5YLQ0-F1
#
_cell.length_a   1.000
_cell.length_b   1.000
_cell.length_c   1.000
_cell.angle_alpha   90.00
_cell.angle_beta   90.00
_cell.angle_gamma   90.00
#
_symmetry.space_group_name_H-M   'P 1'
#
loop_
_entity.id
_entity.type
_entity.pdbx_description
1 polymer ?
#
loop_
_entity_poly.entity_id
_entity_poly.type
_entity_poly.pdbx_seq_one_letter_code
_entity_poly.pdbx_strand_id
1 'polypeptide(L)'
;MNLSTFSRPALRPANCSAFRVPSALRQNATPFQKPRIHRAGARAADFSSTAQMMKRKDARNVVDPRITNIRYHLSHPLTPRPLRFSRTRALRHWTIHRAWLLFLRKRRRAQELDLERQYMSMRSACEALRLLDESGNTVSPAEAGGFGPDPGTLGMRGKEVGRLYRQTMSKKGLVGLGLEVGGGGKSWAGGVPIEYARLQTDFPSREGWNHGWTR
;
A
#
# COMPACT_ATOMS: atom_id res chain seq x y z
N MET A 1 36.05 31.27 25.46
CA MET A 1 35.59 32.31 24.52
C MET A 1 35.24 31.66 23.19
N ASN A 2 34.29 32.25 22.45
CA ASN A 2 33.78 31.88 21.10
C ASN A 2 32.52 31.00 21.07
N LEU A 3 31.40 31.64 21.46
CA LEU A 3 30.04 31.29 21.06
C LEU A 3 29.69 32.11 19.81
N SER A 4 29.86 31.56 18.60
CA SER A 4 29.36 32.21 17.38
C SER A 4 29.14 31.19 16.26
N THR A 5 27.94 30.61 16.23
CA THR A 5 27.35 30.08 14.98
C THR A 5 25.84 29.95 15.16
N PHE A 6 25.16 31.10 15.16
CA PHE A 6 23.72 31.15 14.97
C PHE A 6 23.41 30.85 13.49
N SER A 7 23.07 29.59 13.20
CA SER A 7 22.49 29.20 11.91
C SER A 7 21.05 29.73 11.82
N ARG A 8 20.85 30.74 10.95
CA ARG A 8 19.55 31.28 10.54
C ARG A 8 18.64 30.16 9.95
N PRO A 9 17.32 30.16 10.21
CA PRO A 9 16.40 29.39 9.39
C PRO A 9 16.07 30.16 8.11
N ALA A 10 16.40 29.58 6.97
CA ALA A 10 15.92 30.04 5.66
C ALA A 10 14.42 29.67 5.52
N LEU A 11 13.54 30.65 5.65
CA LEU A 11 12.14 30.53 5.27
C LEU A 11 12.06 30.61 3.74
N ARG A 12 11.72 29.49 3.09
CA ARG A 12 11.26 29.50 1.68
C ARG A 12 9.76 29.83 1.66
N PRO A 13 9.29 30.81 0.88
CA PRO A 13 7.87 30.97 0.64
C PRO A 13 7.36 29.81 -0.23
N ALA A 14 6.33 29.11 0.24
CA ALA A 14 5.60 28.14 -0.56
C ALA A 14 4.64 28.90 -1.49
N ASN A 15 4.91 28.88 -2.79
CA ASN A 15 3.98 29.35 -3.81
C ASN A 15 2.71 28.49 -3.77
N CYS A 16 1.56 29.13 -3.54
CA CYS A 16 0.25 28.49 -3.66
C CYS A 16 -0.03 28.26 -5.15
N SER A 17 0.17 27.04 -5.65
CA SER A 17 -0.22 26.69 -7.02
C SER A 17 -1.74 26.62 -7.11
N ALA A 18 -2.33 27.51 -7.92
CA ALA A 18 -3.71 27.46 -8.32
C ALA A 18 -3.99 26.17 -9.09
N PHE A 19 -4.62 25.19 -8.44
CA PHE A 19 -5.12 24.00 -9.12
C PHE A 19 -6.33 24.39 -9.98
N ARG A 20 -6.09 24.39 -11.29
CA ARG A 20 -7.10 24.37 -12.36
C ARG A 20 -7.99 23.14 -12.20
N VAL A 21 -9.31 23.35 -12.24
CA VAL A 21 -10.28 22.27 -12.40
C VAL A 21 -10.42 21.98 -13.90
N PRO A 22 -10.21 20.73 -14.37
CA PRO A 22 -10.56 20.38 -15.74
C PRO A 22 -12.08 20.20 -15.86
N SER A 23 -12.69 21.04 -16.70
CA SER A 23 -14.04 20.86 -17.22
C SER A 23 -13.99 19.80 -18.31
N ALA A 24 -14.74 18.72 -18.17
CA ALA A 24 -14.90 17.75 -19.26
C ALA A 24 -16.31 17.16 -19.28
N LEU A 25 -16.84 17.15 -20.51
CA LEU A 25 -17.87 16.28 -21.07
C LEU A 25 -19.34 16.64 -20.80
N ARG A 26 -19.81 17.54 -21.67
CA ARG A 26 -21.15 17.49 -22.26
C ARG A 26 -21.28 16.24 -23.13
N GLN A 27 -22.36 15.49 -22.97
CA GLN A 27 -22.86 14.59 -24.01
C GLN A 27 -24.35 14.84 -24.25
N ASN A 28 -24.66 14.94 -25.53
CA ASN A 28 -25.97 15.20 -26.12
C ASN A 28 -26.84 13.93 -26.08
N ALA A 29 -28.14 14.08 -25.87
CA ALA A 29 -29.13 13.07 -26.21
C ALA A 29 -30.35 13.73 -26.89
N THR A 30 -30.75 13.15 -28.01
CA THR A 30 -31.80 13.54 -28.96
C THR A 30 -33.22 13.15 -28.48
N PRO A 31 -34.30 13.69 -29.07
CA PRO A 31 -35.64 13.62 -28.49
C PRO A 31 -36.46 12.41 -28.95
N PHE A 32 -37.28 11.87 -28.04
CA PHE A 32 -38.29 10.85 -28.31
C PHE A 32 -39.63 11.54 -28.68
N GLN A 33 -40.16 11.23 -29.87
CA GLN A 33 -41.49 11.65 -30.33
C GLN A 33 -42.58 10.76 -29.66
N LYS A 34 -43.69 11.38 -29.20
CA LYS A 34 -44.92 10.67 -28.82
C LYS A 34 -46.06 11.04 -29.79
N PRO A 35 -46.94 10.10 -30.15
CA PRO A 35 -48.09 10.38 -31.00
C PRO A 35 -49.26 11.00 -30.24
N ARG A 36 -50.07 11.69 -31.04
CA ARG A 36 -51.21 12.57 -30.77
C ARG A 36 -52.47 11.76 -30.47
N ILE A 37 -53.22 12.11 -29.43
CA ILE A 37 -54.64 11.74 -29.30
C ILE A 37 -55.45 13.03 -29.18
N HIS A 38 -56.37 13.21 -30.13
CA HIS A 38 -57.36 14.28 -30.14
C HIS A 38 -58.55 13.90 -29.27
N ARG A 39 -59.00 14.81 -28.40
CA ARG A 39 -60.43 14.97 -28.10
C ARG A 39 -60.76 16.45 -28.00
N ALA A 40 -61.69 16.85 -28.86
CA ALA A 40 -62.22 18.18 -28.99
C ALA A 40 -63.14 18.54 -27.82
N GLY A 41 -63.07 19.81 -27.42
CA GLY A 41 -63.97 20.45 -26.46
C GLY A 41 -63.70 21.95 -26.52
N ALA A 42 -64.23 22.59 -27.56
CA ALA A 42 -64.07 24.02 -27.80
C ALA A 42 -64.83 24.83 -26.75
N ARG A 43 -64.13 25.75 -26.07
CA ARG A 43 -64.71 27.00 -25.57
C ARG A 43 -63.77 28.14 -25.90
N ALA A 44 -64.38 29.20 -26.41
CA ALA A 44 -63.77 30.40 -26.97
C ALA A 44 -62.90 31.16 -25.97
N ALA A 45 -61.72 31.61 -26.41
CA ALA A 45 -61.34 33.02 -26.52
C ALA A 45 -59.81 33.17 -26.73
N ASP A 46 -59.50 34.23 -27.49
CA ASP A 46 -58.27 34.99 -27.65
C ASP A 46 -57.10 34.40 -28.46
N PHE A 47 -57.03 34.93 -29.69
CA PHE A 47 -56.00 34.82 -30.69
C PHE A 47 -54.67 35.40 -30.17
N SER A 48 -53.78 34.56 -29.63
CA SER A 48 -52.37 34.89 -29.40
C SER A 48 -51.50 33.65 -29.65
N SER A 49 -50.59 33.73 -30.60
CA SER A 49 -49.77 32.62 -31.12
C SER A 49 -48.48 32.34 -30.34
N THR A 50 -48.29 32.93 -29.17
CA THR A 50 -47.17 32.65 -28.27
C THR A 50 -47.59 31.71 -27.16
N ALA A 51 -46.99 30.51 -27.12
CA ALA A 51 -47.19 29.57 -26.01
C ALA A 51 -46.83 30.25 -24.68
N GLN A 52 -47.80 30.39 -23.76
CA GLN A 52 -47.50 30.89 -22.42
C GLN A 52 -46.47 29.96 -21.78
N MET A 53 -45.25 30.44 -21.60
CA MET A 53 -44.25 29.73 -20.81
C MET A 53 -44.82 29.59 -19.41
N MET A 54 -45.22 28.37 -19.04
CA MET A 54 -45.57 28.08 -17.66
C MET A 54 -44.41 28.54 -16.79
N LYS A 55 -44.74 29.37 -15.79
CA LYS A 55 -43.80 29.80 -14.75
C LYS A 55 -43.06 28.55 -14.27
N ARG A 56 -41.77 28.43 -14.63
CA ARG A 56 -40.91 27.36 -14.10
C ARG A 56 -40.93 27.57 -12.60
N LYS A 57 -41.70 26.76 -11.87
CA LYS A 57 -41.70 26.75 -10.41
C LYS A 57 -40.23 26.61 -10.04
N ASP A 58 -39.67 27.64 -9.41
CA ASP A 58 -38.24 27.77 -9.16
C ASP A 58 -37.70 26.43 -8.68
N ALA A 59 -37.05 25.70 -9.59
CA ALA A 59 -36.39 24.46 -9.27
C ALA A 59 -35.11 24.87 -8.55
N ARG A 60 -35.27 25.33 -7.29
CA ARG A 60 -34.17 25.47 -6.36
C ARG A 60 -33.46 24.12 -6.43
N ASN A 61 -32.18 24.14 -6.79
CA ASN A 61 -31.34 22.94 -6.76
C ASN A 61 -31.45 22.39 -5.33
N VAL A 62 -32.33 21.41 -5.13
CA VAL A 62 -32.44 20.67 -3.87
C VAL A 62 -31.22 19.78 -3.84
N VAL A 63 -30.10 20.37 -3.44
CA VAL A 63 -28.89 19.60 -3.16
C VAL A 63 -29.25 18.69 -2.01
N ASP A 64 -29.13 17.38 -2.24
CA ASP A 64 -29.42 16.36 -1.25
C ASP A 64 -28.76 16.76 0.09
N PRO A 65 -29.53 16.85 1.20
CA PRO A 65 -28.97 17.21 2.50
C PRO A 65 -27.83 16.29 2.92
N ARG A 66 -27.77 15.04 2.45
CA ARG A 66 -26.64 14.12 2.68
C ARG A 66 -25.36 14.64 2.01
N ILE A 67 -25.46 15.10 0.76
CA ILE A 67 -24.33 15.67 0.03
C ILE A 67 -23.86 16.96 0.70
N THR A 68 -24.80 17.78 1.19
CA THR A 68 -24.47 18.98 1.97
C THR A 68 -23.77 18.63 3.28
N ASN A 69 -24.21 17.59 3.98
CA ASN A 69 -23.59 17.15 5.23
C ASN A 69 -22.21 16.50 5.00
N ILE A 70 -22.05 15.74 3.92
CA ILE A 70 -20.74 15.21 3.49
C ILE A 70 -19.80 16.38 3.17
N ARG A 71 -20.26 17.36 2.38
CA ARG A 71 -19.47 18.56 2.06
C ARG A 71 -19.09 19.32 3.31
N TYR A 72 -20.03 19.50 4.24
CA TYR A 72 -19.76 20.07 5.54
C TYR A 72 -18.66 19.27 6.26
N HIS A 73 -18.84 17.98 6.55
CA HIS A 73 -17.82 17.22 7.29
C HIS A 73 -16.45 17.10 6.60
N LEU A 74 -16.38 17.22 5.27
CA LEU A 74 -15.11 17.19 4.54
C LEU A 74 -14.42 18.55 4.46
N SER A 75 -15.15 19.66 4.36
CA SER A 75 -14.58 21.00 4.15
C SER A 75 -14.82 21.99 5.28
N HIS A 76 -15.40 21.54 6.40
CA HIS A 76 -15.76 22.46 7.47
C HIS A 76 -14.52 22.90 8.27
N PRO A 77 -14.32 24.21 8.48
CA PRO A 77 -13.13 24.77 9.12
C PRO A 77 -13.15 24.67 10.66
N LEU A 78 -13.72 23.60 11.23
CA LEU A 78 -13.67 23.31 12.69
C LEU A 78 -12.26 22.88 13.16
N THR A 79 -11.22 23.18 12.39
CA THR A 79 -9.86 22.99 12.86
C THR A 79 -9.61 23.97 14.00
N PRO A 80 -9.23 23.49 15.20
CA PRO A 80 -8.94 24.38 16.30
C PRO A 80 -7.77 25.29 15.95
N ARG A 81 -7.71 26.45 16.60
CA ARG A 81 -6.59 27.38 16.40
C ARG A 81 -5.25 26.69 16.69
N PRO A 82 -4.16 27.05 15.97
CA PRO A 82 -2.85 26.48 16.23
C PRO A 82 -2.44 26.59 17.70
N LEU A 83 -1.86 25.52 18.22
CA LEU A 83 -1.51 25.40 19.63
C LEU A 83 -0.37 26.34 19.99
N ARG A 84 -0.59 27.23 20.96
CA ARG A 84 0.43 28.18 21.46
C ARG A 84 0.97 27.69 22.79
N PHE A 85 2.27 27.46 22.87
CA PHE A 85 2.93 27.02 24.09
C PHE A 85 3.66 28.16 24.78
N SER A 86 3.65 28.16 26.12
CA SER A 86 4.59 28.97 26.91
C SER A 86 6.02 28.43 26.73
N ARG A 87 7.03 29.24 27.06
CA ARG A 87 8.44 28.88 26.90
C ARG A 87 8.81 27.53 27.56
N THR A 88 8.41 27.32 28.82
CA THR A 88 8.70 26.09 29.56
C THR A 88 8.01 24.86 28.94
N ARG A 89 6.76 25.01 28.48
CA ARG A 89 6.01 23.95 27.79
C ARG A 89 6.63 23.62 26.42
N ALA A 90 7.05 24.63 25.67
CA ALA A 90 7.72 24.45 24.39
C ALA A 90 9.04 23.67 24.55
N LEU A 91 9.84 23.98 25.57
CA LEU A 91 11.08 23.25 25.87
C LEU A 91 10.83 21.79 26.28
N ARG A 92 9.80 21.53 27.11
CA ARG A 92 9.39 20.15 27.46
C ARG A 92 8.96 19.38 26.22
N HIS A 93 8.15 19.99 25.35
CA HIS A 93 7.73 19.36 24.11
C HIS A 93 8.93 19.04 23.20
N TRP A 94 9.85 19.99 23.04
CA TRP A 94 11.05 19.81 22.21
C TRP A 94 11.97 18.70 22.72
N THR A 95 12.17 18.61 24.04
CA THR A 95 13.00 17.57 24.65
C THR A 95 12.37 16.19 24.47
N ILE A 96 11.07 16.04 24.74
CA ILE A 96 10.33 14.78 24.51
C ILE A 96 10.41 14.38 23.03
N HIS A 97 10.16 15.31 22.11
CA HIS A 97 10.22 15.04 20.68
C HIS A 97 11.59 14.56 20.23
N ARG A 98 12.68 15.21 20.70
CA ARG A 98 14.05 14.77 20.38
C ARG A 98 14.39 13.42 20.98
N ALA A 99 14.00 13.18 22.23
CA ALA A 99 14.19 11.88 22.88
C ALA A 99 13.48 10.77 22.09
N TRP A 100 12.25 11.03 21.63
CA TRP A 100 11.49 10.11 20.78
C TRP A 100 12.18 9.84 19.45
N LEU A 101 12.67 10.86 18.75
CA LEU A 101 13.42 10.67 17.50
C LEU A 101 14.71 9.87 17.70
N LEU A 102 15.41 10.08 18.81
CA LEU A 102 16.60 9.28 19.17
C LEU A 102 16.21 7.82 19.45
N PHE A 103 15.14 7.60 20.20
CA PHE A 103 14.60 6.26 20.47
C PHE A 103 14.25 5.54 19.17
N LEU A 104 13.52 6.19 18.25
CA LEU A 104 13.17 5.62 16.96
C LEU A 104 14.41 5.26 16.12
N ARG A 105 15.45 6.10 16.12
CA ARG A 105 16.71 5.81 15.44
C ARG A 105 17.40 4.57 16.03
N LYS A 106 17.44 4.47 17.35
CA LYS A 106 18.00 3.29 18.04
C LYS A 106 17.22 2.03 17.70
N ARG A 107 15.88 2.09 17.72
CA ARG A 107 15.00 0.97 17.38
C ARG A 107 15.20 0.50 15.94
N ARG A 108 15.28 1.42 14.98
CA ARG A 108 15.55 1.08 13.57
C ARG A 108 16.92 0.43 13.41
N ARG A 109 17.97 1.00 14.01
CA ARG A 109 19.32 0.44 13.96
C ARG A 109 19.38 -0.97 14.56
N ALA A 110 18.66 -1.22 15.64
CA ALA A 110 18.59 -2.55 16.24
C ALA A 110 17.91 -3.55 15.27
N GLN A 111 16.81 -3.16 14.65
CA GLN A 111 16.13 -3.99 13.64
C GLN A 111 17.02 -4.29 12.43
N GLU A 112 17.75 -3.29 11.92
CA GLU A 112 18.71 -3.46 10.83
C GLU A 112 19.82 -4.45 11.21
N LEU A 113 20.39 -4.32 12.41
CA LEU A 113 21.41 -5.26 12.90
C LEU A 113 20.88 -6.69 13.07
N ASP A 114 19.64 -6.84 13.54
CA ASP A 114 19.03 -8.17 13.68
C ASP A 114 18.78 -8.82 12.31
N LEU A 115 18.35 -8.04 11.31
CA LEU A 115 18.22 -8.51 9.93
C LEU A 115 19.59 -8.86 9.33
N GLU A 116 20.61 -8.05 9.57
CA GLU A 116 21.99 -8.35 9.15
C GLU A 116 22.50 -9.65 9.79
N ARG A 117 22.26 -9.87 11.08
CA ARG A 117 22.61 -11.13 11.77
C ARG A 117 21.93 -12.34 11.14
N GLN A 118 20.62 -12.25 10.90
CA GLN A 118 19.86 -13.32 10.25
C GLN A 118 20.41 -13.60 8.85
N TYR A 119 20.67 -12.55 8.06
CA TYR A 119 21.23 -12.66 6.72
C TYR A 119 22.62 -13.32 6.74
N MET A 120 23.52 -12.87 7.63
CA MET A 120 24.88 -13.44 7.74
C MET A 120 24.82 -14.91 8.17
N SER A 121 23.93 -15.26 9.09
CA SER A 121 23.68 -16.65 9.47
C SER A 121 23.20 -17.48 8.28
N MET A 122 22.19 -17.02 7.55
CA MET A 122 21.68 -17.70 6.36
C MET A 122 22.76 -17.86 5.29
N ARG A 123 23.55 -16.80 5.05
CA ARG A 123 24.66 -16.81 4.10
C ARG A 123 25.70 -17.85 4.46
N SER A 124 26.11 -17.90 5.73
CA SER A 124 27.08 -18.89 6.21
C SER A 124 26.59 -20.33 6.02
N ALA A 125 25.31 -20.59 6.31
CA ALA A 125 24.69 -21.90 6.11
C ALA A 125 24.62 -22.28 4.61
N CYS A 126 24.31 -21.32 3.74
CA CYS A 126 24.28 -21.55 2.30
C CYS A 126 25.67 -21.83 1.73
N GLU A 127 26.72 -21.13 2.20
CA GLU A 127 28.10 -21.43 1.82
C GLU A 127 28.51 -22.84 2.29
N ALA A 128 28.09 -23.26 3.48
CA ALA A 128 28.31 -24.65 3.92
C ALA A 128 27.63 -25.66 2.98
N LEU A 129 26.36 -25.44 2.60
CA LEU A 129 25.65 -26.27 1.63
C LEU A 129 26.31 -26.30 0.24
N ARG A 130 27.01 -25.24 -0.14
CA ARG A 130 27.74 -25.18 -1.41
C ARG A 130 28.94 -26.11 -1.43
N LEU A 131 29.58 -26.32 -0.28
CA LEU A 131 30.77 -27.15 -0.12
C LEU A 131 30.46 -28.59 0.33
N LEU A 132 29.21 -28.90 0.66
CA LEU A 132 28.80 -30.24 1.05
C LEU A 132 28.65 -31.17 -0.16
N ASP A 133 29.13 -32.41 0.01
CA ASP A 133 28.88 -33.51 -0.93
C ASP A 133 27.62 -34.32 -0.58
N GLU A 134 27.32 -35.34 -1.38
CA GLU A 134 26.14 -36.21 -1.19
C GLU A 134 26.19 -37.02 0.11
N SER A 135 27.39 -37.28 0.63
CA SER A 135 27.61 -37.99 1.90
C SER A 135 27.57 -37.09 3.13
N GLY A 136 27.36 -35.78 2.95
CA GLY A 136 27.34 -34.79 4.03
C GLY A 136 28.71 -34.37 4.52
N ASN A 137 29.78 -34.70 3.78
CA ASN A 137 31.14 -34.30 4.10
C ASN A 137 31.49 -32.97 3.43
N THR A 138 32.25 -32.13 4.13
CA THR A 138 32.72 -30.84 3.59
C THR A 138 33.89 -31.06 2.65
N VAL A 139 33.74 -30.58 1.42
CA VAL A 139 34.75 -30.66 0.37
C VAL A 139 35.48 -29.31 0.25
N SER A 140 36.77 -29.33 -0.10
CA SER A 140 37.53 -28.11 -0.27
C SER A 140 36.96 -27.27 -1.43
N PRO A 141 37.06 -25.93 -1.40
CA PRO A 141 36.52 -25.08 -2.46
C PRO A 141 37.16 -25.34 -3.83
N ALA A 142 38.37 -25.91 -3.89
CA ALA A 142 39.03 -26.29 -5.13
C ALA A 142 38.40 -27.52 -5.80
N GLU A 143 37.85 -28.44 -5.00
CA GLU A 143 37.24 -29.69 -5.45
C GLU A 143 35.73 -29.55 -5.73
N ALA A 144 35.09 -28.51 -5.17
CA ALA A 144 33.65 -28.29 -5.23
C ALA A 144 33.09 -27.94 -6.62
N GLY A 145 33.94 -27.76 -7.64
CA GLY A 145 33.54 -27.34 -8.98
C GLY A 145 33.18 -25.85 -9.04
N GLY A 146 33.18 -25.31 -10.26
CA GLY A 146 33.04 -23.87 -10.51
C GLY A 146 31.67 -23.25 -10.12
N PHE A 147 31.51 -21.95 -10.33
CA PHE A 147 30.23 -21.28 -10.09
C PHE A 147 29.33 -21.41 -11.34
N GLY A 148 28.15 -22.00 -11.20
CA GLY A 148 27.20 -22.07 -12.33
C GLY A 148 25.87 -22.75 -11.98
N PRO A 149 24.82 -22.47 -12.76
CA PRO A 149 23.51 -23.14 -12.62
C PRO A 149 23.53 -24.59 -13.12
N ASP A 150 24.37 -24.88 -14.12
CA ASP A 150 24.38 -26.17 -14.80
C ASP A 150 25.41 -27.13 -14.20
N PRO A 151 24.99 -28.26 -13.60
CA PRO A 151 25.89 -29.18 -12.89
C PRO A 151 26.89 -29.90 -13.82
N GLY A 152 26.62 -29.92 -15.13
CA GLY A 152 27.53 -30.48 -16.14
C GLY A 152 28.74 -29.61 -16.44
N THR A 153 28.68 -28.32 -16.11
CA THR A 153 29.77 -27.35 -16.33
C THR A 153 30.68 -27.23 -15.10
N LEU A 154 30.30 -27.84 -13.97
CA LEU A 154 31.00 -27.78 -12.68
C LEU A 154 32.05 -28.91 -12.49
N GLY A 155 32.95 -29.15 -13.45
CA GLY A 155 34.05 -30.11 -13.25
C GLY A 155 33.61 -31.54 -12.87
N MET A 156 34.52 -32.35 -12.32
CA MET A 156 34.27 -33.80 -12.14
C MET A 156 33.26 -34.13 -11.03
N ARG A 157 33.24 -33.40 -9.91
CA ARG A 157 32.31 -33.63 -8.77
C ARG A 157 31.16 -32.62 -8.69
N GLY A 158 30.99 -31.76 -9.70
CA GLY A 158 29.99 -30.69 -9.67
C GLY A 158 28.53 -31.11 -9.59
N LYS A 159 28.23 -32.34 -10.02
CA LYS A 159 26.90 -32.93 -9.89
C LYS A 159 26.57 -33.27 -8.42
N GLU A 160 27.55 -33.78 -7.68
CA GLU A 160 27.42 -34.22 -6.28
C GLU A 160 27.52 -33.03 -5.32
N VAL A 161 28.57 -32.22 -5.47
CA VAL A 161 28.86 -31.11 -4.58
C VAL A 161 27.93 -29.92 -4.88
N GLY A 162 27.37 -29.32 -3.83
CA GLY A 162 26.50 -28.15 -3.95
C GLY A 162 25.12 -28.44 -4.57
N ARG A 163 24.72 -29.71 -4.71
CA ARG A 163 23.38 -30.10 -5.19
C ARG A 163 22.28 -29.51 -4.32
N LEU A 164 22.40 -29.64 -3.01
CA LEU A 164 21.46 -29.08 -2.03
C LEU A 164 21.41 -27.55 -2.13
N TYR A 165 22.57 -26.89 -2.25
CA TYR A 165 22.63 -25.45 -2.45
C TYR A 165 21.82 -25.00 -3.68
N ARG A 166 22.01 -25.62 -4.84
CA ARG A 166 21.24 -25.30 -6.06
C ARG A 166 19.74 -25.50 -5.88
N GLN A 167 19.34 -26.57 -5.18
CA GLN A 167 17.93 -26.82 -4.88
C GLN A 167 17.35 -25.76 -3.94
N THR A 168 18.06 -25.38 -2.88
CA THR A 168 17.61 -24.33 -1.94
C THR A 168 17.51 -22.95 -2.58
N MET A 169 18.35 -22.64 -3.58
CA MET A 169 18.31 -21.38 -4.31
C MET A 169 17.15 -21.30 -5.32
N SER A 170 16.44 -22.41 -5.56
CA SER A 170 15.27 -22.43 -6.42
C SER A 170 14.10 -21.69 -5.77
N LYS A 171 13.55 -20.69 -6.46
CA LYS A 171 12.41 -19.88 -5.98
C LYS A 171 11.05 -20.38 -6.48
N LYS A 172 10.96 -21.66 -6.88
CA LYS A 172 9.72 -22.26 -7.38
C LYS A 172 8.63 -22.13 -6.31
N GLY A 173 7.49 -21.52 -6.65
CA GLY A 173 6.38 -21.33 -5.73
C GLY A 173 6.62 -20.29 -4.62
N LEU A 174 7.53 -19.33 -4.80
CA LEU A 174 7.71 -18.19 -3.86
C LEU A 174 7.07 -16.88 -4.37
N VAL A 175 6.90 -16.76 -5.69
CA VAL A 175 6.42 -15.53 -6.33
C VAL A 175 5.20 -15.87 -7.18
N GLY A 176 4.01 -15.75 -6.58
CA GLY A 176 2.76 -15.85 -7.33
C GLY A 176 1.56 -16.21 -6.46
N LEU A 177 0.49 -15.42 -6.55
CA LEU A 177 -0.87 -15.93 -6.35
C LEU A 177 -1.12 -16.85 -7.54
N GLY A 178 -1.32 -18.15 -7.29
CA GLY A 178 -1.48 -19.16 -8.35
C GLY A 178 -2.63 -18.84 -9.31
N LEU A 179 -2.33 -18.06 -10.34
CA LEU A 179 -3.15 -17.86 -11.53
C LEU A 179 -2.36 -18.38 -12.74
N GLU A 180 -1.92 -19.63 -12.66
CA GLU A 180 -1.48 -20.34 -13.87
C GLU A 180 -2.73 -20.88 -14.59
N VAL A 181 -3.07 -20.22 -15.71
CA VAL A 181 -3.98 -20.76 -16.71
C VAL A 181 -3.22 -21.84 -17.48
N GLY A 182 -3.22 -23.07 -16.99
CA GLY A 182 -2.59 -24.19 -17.69
C GLY A 182 -2.27 -25.36 -16.77
N GLY A 183 -2.95 -26.47 -16.97
CA GLY A 183 -2.94 -27.63 -16.07
C GLY A 183 -1.55 -28.24 -15.78
N GLY A 184 -1.41 -28.74 -14.55
CA GLY A 184 -0.47 -29.83 -14.25
C GLY A 184 0.41 -29.66 -13.02
N GLY A 185 -0.17 -29.48 -11.82
CA GLY A 185 0.56 -29.71 -10.57
C GLY A 185 0.07 -28.85 -9.41
N LYS A 186 -0.41 -29.51 -8.33
CA LYS A 186 -0.82 -28.87 -7.06
C LYS A 186 0.40 -28.27 -6.34
N SER A 187 0.97 -27.19 -6.84
CA SER A 187 1.85 -26.35 -6.04
C SER A 187 0.96 -25.39 -5.25
N TRP A 188 0.99 -25.50 -3.93
CA TRP A 188 0.29 -24.61 -3.03
C TRP A 188 0.58 -23.17 -3.43
N ALA A 189 -0.46 -22.32 -3.46
CA ALA A 189 -0.37 -20.90 -3.76
C ALA A 189 0.95 -20.33 -3.22
N GLY A 190 1.82 -19.88 -4.12
CA GLY A 190 3.25 -19.73 -3.88
C GLY A 190 3.63 -18.52 -3.04
N GLY A 191 3.06 -18.40 -1.84
CA GLY A 191 3.24 -17.29 -0.92
C GLY A 191 3.05 -17.70 0.54
N VAL A 192 3.02 -16.71 1.44
CA VAL A 192 2.81 -16.93 2.88
C VAL A 192 1.35 -17.33 3.12
N PRO A 193 1.05 -18.46 3.79
CA PRO A 193 -0.34 -18.84 4.09
C PRO A 193 -1.05 -17.76 4.91
N ILE A 194 -2.31 -17.49 4.60
CA ILE A 194 -3.06 -16.35 5.16
C ILE A 194 -3.23 -16.46 6.68
N GLU A 195 -3.23 -17.67 7.23
CA GLU A 195 -3.30 -17.94 8.66
C GLU A 195 -2.07 -17.43 9.42
N TYR A 196 -0.89 -17.40 8.78
CA TYR A 196 0.34 -16.85 9.35
C TYR A 196 0.46 -15.33 9.19
N ALA A 197 -0.34 -14.72 8.32
CA ALA A 197 -0.37 -13.26 8.13
C ALA A 197 -1.20 -12.52 9.21
N ARG A 198 -1.62 -13.21 10.29
CA ARG A 198 -2.37 -12.62 11.40
C ARG A 198 -1.52 -11.59 12.14
N LEU A 199 -2.07 -10.39 12.30
CA LEU A 199 -1.44 -9.30 13.05
C LEU A 199 -1.55 -9.55 14.55
N GLN A 200 -0.59 -9.01 15.31
CA GLN A 200 -0.65 -9.00 16.77
C GLN A 200 -1.83 -8.12 17.24
N THR A 201 -2.64 -8.65 18.16
CA THR A 201 -3.76 -7.95 18.79
C THR A 201 -3.39 -7.46 20.19
N ASP A 202 -4.06 -6.40 20.67
CA ASP A 202 -3.83 -5.84 22.01
C ASP A 202 -4.22 -6.82 23.13
N PHE A 203 -5.26 -7.62 22.90
CA PHE A 203 -5.72 -8.67 23.82
C PHE A 203 -5.83 -10.02 23.09
N PRO A 204 -5.51 -11.15 23.75
CA PRO A 204 -5.67 -12.46 23.16
C PRO A 204 -7.15 -12.81 22.97
N SER A 205 -7.45 -13.71 22.03
CA SER A 205 -8.77 -14.33 21.90
C SER A 205 -9.09 -15.23 23.10
N ARG A 206 -10.39 -15.53 23.31
CA ARG A 206 -10.83 -16.48 24.35
C ARG A 206 -10.16 -17.84 24.20
N GLU A 207 -10.03 -18.29 22.96
CA GLU A 207 -9.26 -19.46 22.57
C GLU A 207 -7.96 -18.97 21.91
N GLY A 208 -6.88 -18.91 22.68
CA GLY A 208 -5.60 -18.34 22.21
C GLY A 208 -4.85 -19.22 21.19
N TRP A 209 -5.04 -20.53 21.25
CA TRP A 209 -4.43 -21.50 20.33
C TRP A 209 -5.35 -22.69 20.09
N ASN A 210 -5.45 -23.16 18.84
CA ASN A 210 -6.23 -24.35 18.50
C ASN A 210 -5.37 -25.62 18.64
N HIS A 211 -5.49 -26.30 19.78
CA HIS A 211 -4.83 -27.58 20.02
C HIS A 211 -5.45 -28.77 19.26
N GLY A 212 -6.67 -28.61 18.73
CA GLY A 212 -7.41 -29.64 17.99
C GLY A 212 -7.16 -29.62 16.47
N TRP A 213 -6.13 -28.93 16.00
CA TRP A 213 -5.84 -28.86 14.56
C TRP A 213 -5.40 -30.22 13.99
N THR A 214 -6.02 -30.65 12.90
CA THR A 214 -5.72 -31.90 12.17
C THR A 214 -5.36 -31.63 10.70
N ARG A 215 -4.50 -32.49 10.12
CA ARG A 215 -3.97 -32.36 8.75
C ARG A 215 -4.93 -32.84 7.67
#